data_AF-A0A3D1H8Q5-F1
#
_entry.id   AF-A0A3D1H8Q5-F1
#
_cell.length_a   1.000
_cell.length_b   1.000
_cell.length_c   1.000
_cell.angle_alpha   90.00
_cell.angle_beta   90.00
_cell.angle_gamma   90.00
#
_symmetry.space_group_name_H-M   'P 1'
#
loop_
_entity.id
_entity.type
_entity.pdbx_description
1 polymer ?
#
loop_
_entity_poly.entity_id
_entity_poly.type
_entity_poly.pdbx_seq_one_letter_code
_entity_poly.pdbx_strand_id
1 'polypeptide(L)'
;MLDFIVIAVLLFCAAVFLVPAVLTVVGAVNRKKKLAVTCGLILFVEILIVAAYFVLFPTCFPYVDLYIIGSTKAEIISVYGEPNYKFREEYGYFIGKDNGFFGLMKSNNDFYYYIYFDENGIAKSVEKGIQLGG
;
A
#
# COMPACT_ATOMS: atom_id res chain seq x y z
N MET A 1 -5.26 -1.71 -7.85
CA MET A 1 -5.88 -1.78 -6.50
C MET A 1 -6.93 -2.89 -6.41
N LEU A 2 -7.86 -3.01 -7.38
CA LEU A 2 -8.92 -4.02 -7.36
C LEU A 2 -8.39 -5.46 -7.34
N ASP A 3 -7.37 -5.78 -8.15
CA ASP A 3 -6.83 -7.14 -8.26
C ASP A 3 -6.17 -7.67 -6.98
N PHE A 4 -5.67 -6.76 -6.12
CA PHE A 4 -4.98 -7.13 -4.89
C PHE A 4 -5.95 -7.44 -3.75
N ILE A 5 -7.08 -6.73 -3.68
CA ILE A 5 -8.19 -7.06 -2.78
C ILE A 5 -8.70 -8.45 -3.12
N VAL A 6 -8.82 -8.78 -4.41
CA VAL A 6 -9.24 -10.10 -4.87
C VAL A 6 -8.26 -11.19 -4.42
N ILE A 7 -6.94 -10.98 -4.57
CA ILE A 7 -5.92 -11.96 -4.12
C ILE A 7 -5.93 -12.12 -2.59
N ALA A 8 -6.03 -11.03 -1.83
CA ALA A 8 -6.10 -11.07 -0.37
C ALA A 8 -7.36 -11.81 0.11
N VAL A 9 -8.51 -11.57 -0.53
CA VAL A 9 -9.76 -12.27 -0.25
C VAL A 9 -9.67 -13.76 -0.61
N LEU A 10 -9.01 -14.11 -1.72
CA LEU A 10 -8.78 -15.51 -2.11
C LEU A 10 -7.86 -16.24 -1.11
N LEU A 11 -6.81 -15.59 -0.62
CA LEU A 11 -5.93 -16.13 0.42
C LEU A 11 -6.64 -16.27 1.76
N PHE A 12 -7.49 -15.31 2.13
CA PHE A 12 -8.35 -15.40 3.31
C PHE A 12 -9.31 -16.58 3.21
N CYS A 13 -10.01 -16.72 2.07
CA CYS A 13 -10.88 -17.86 1.81
C CYS A 13 -10.11 -19.19 1.92
N ALA A 14 -8.93 -19.29 1.31
CA ALA A 14 -8.10 -20.49 1.40
C ALA A 14 -7.68 -20.82 2.85
N ALA A 15 -7.29 -19.81 3.65
CA ALA A 15 -6.93 -19.98 5.06
C ALA A 15 -8.12 -20.44 5.92
N VAL A 16 -9.32 -19.89 5.66
CA VAL A 16 -10.56 -20.26 6.35
C VAL A 16 -10.93 -21.73 6.11
N PHE A 17 -10.63 -22.31 4.95
CA PHE A 17 -10.94 -23.71 4.65
C PHE A 17 -9.82 -24.69 5.01
N LEU A 18 -8.55 -24.32 4.80
CA LEU A 18 -7.41 -25.22 5.02
C LEU A 18 -7.07 -25.38 6.51
N VAL A 19 -7.16 -24.31 7.32
CA VAL A 19 -6.78 -24.37 8.74
C VAL A 19 -7.70 -25.30 9.56
N PRO A 20 -9.04 -25.24 9.45
CA PRO A 20 -9.91 -26.20 10.14
C PRO A 20 -9.70 -27.63 9.66
N ALA A 21 -9.47 -27.83 8.35
CA ALA A 21 -9.26 -29.15 7.75
C ALA A 21 -7.98 -29.83 8.27
N VAL A 22 -6.87 -29.08 8.34
CA VAL A 22 -5.61 -29.58 8.92
C VAL A 22 -5.77 -29.88 10.41
N LEU A 23 -6.44 -29.00 11.17
CA LEU A 23 -6.72 -29.23 12.60
C LEU A 23 -7.68 -30.40 12.84
N THR A 24 -8.50 -30.79 11.86
CA THR A 24 -9.29 -32.04 11.92
C THR A 24 -8.47 -33.28 11.65
N VAL A 25 -7.53 -33.24 10.71
CA VAL A 25 -6.69 -34.39 10.36
C VAL A 25 -5.65 -34.67 11.45
N VAL A 26 -5.03 -33.64 12.03
CA VAL A 26 -3.91 -33.79 12.99
C VAL A 26 -4.41 -34.08 14.42
N GLY A 27 -5.71 -33.99 14.69
CA GLY A 27 -6.28 -34.29 16.02
C GLY A 27 -5.81 -33.36 17.16
N ALA A 28 -5.09 -32.29 16.84
CA ALA A 28 -4.32 -31.49 17.80
C ALA A 28 -5.15 -30.65 18.80
N VAL A 29 -6.46 -30.49 18.60
CA VAL A 29 -7.27 -29.56 19.40
C VAL A 29 -8.62 -30.16 19.81
N ASN A 30 -8.89 -30.11 21.12
CA ASN A 30 -10.18 -30.48 21.71
C ASN A 30 -11.35 -29.74 21.03
N ARG A 31 -12.42 -30.47 20.70
CA ARG A 31 -13.59 -30.00 19.92
C ARG A 31 -14.15 -28.64 20.39
N LYS A 32 -14.10 -28.36 21.70
CA LYS A 32 -14.60 -27.12 22.32
C LYS A 32 -13.71 -25.88 22.13
N LYS A 33 -12.38 -26.05 21.96
CA LYS A 33 -11.43 -24.93 21.78
C LYS A 33 -11.05 -24.71 20.31
N LYS A 34 -11.53 -25.57 19.43
CA LYS A 34 -11.13 -25.64 18.02
C LYS A 34 -11.46 -24.38 17.24
N LEU A 35 -12.63 -23.78 17.49
CA LEU A 35 -13.07 -22.55 16.82
C LEU A 35 -12.16 -21.36 17.17
N ALA A 36 -11.85 -21.17 18.45
CA ALA A 36 -11.01 -20.07 18.92
C ALA A 36 -9.57 -20.19 18.41
N VAL A 37 -9.01 -21.41 18.40
CA VAL A 37 -7.66 -21.66 17.85
C VAL A 37 -7.62 -21.39 16.35
N THR A 38 -8.67 -21.80 15.61
CA THR A 38 -8.73 -21.58 14.15
C THR A 38 -8.82 -20.09 13.82
N CYS A 39 -9.73 -19.34 14.48
CA CYS A 39 -9.85 -17.90 14.27
C CYS A 39 -8.58 -17.13 14.62
N GLY A 40 -7.92 -17.48 15.74
CA GLY A 40 -6.66 -16.84 16.13
C GLY A 40 -5.54 -17.07 15.14
N LEU A 41 -5.46 -18.27 14.56
CA LEU A 41 -4.43 -18.63 13.58
C LEU A 41 -4.65 -17.94 12.23
N ILE A 42 -5.91 -17.78 11.80
CA ILE A 42 -6.26 -17.01 10.60
C ILE A 42 -5.85 -15.55 10.76
N LEU A 43 -6.23 -14.90 11.88
CA LEU A 43 -5.86 -13.51 12.16
C LEU A 43 -4.33 -13.32 12.22
N PHE A 44 -3.61 -14.28 12.81
CA PHE A 44 -2.15 -14.23 12.87
C PHE A 44 -1.52 -14.31 11.47
N VAL A 45 -2.03 -15.18 10.59
CA VAL A 45 -1.56 -15.28 9.20
C VAL A 45 -1.85 -14.00 8.41
N GLU A 46 -3.02 -13.38 8.60
CA GLU A 46 -3.33 -12.09 7.96
C GLU A 46 -2.36 -10.99 8.39
N ILE A 47 -2.08 -10.86 9.69
CA ILE A 47 -1.13 -9.87 10.20
C ILE A 47 0.26 -10.10 9.60
N LEU A 48 0.70 -11.36 9.46
CA LEU A 48 1.97 -11.68 8.82
C LEU A 48 2.00 -11.34 7.34
N ILE A 49 0.91 -11.57 6.60
CA ILE A 49 0.82 -11.19 5.18
C ILE A 49 0.89 -9.68 5.03
N VAL A 50 0.16 -8.92 5.86
CA VAL A 50 0.19 -7.46 5.85
C VAL A 50 1.59 -6.95 6.22
N ALA A 51 2.20 -7.48 7.28
CA ALA A 51 3.55 -7.10 7.68
C ALA A 51 4.59 -7.44 6.61
N ALA A 52 4.54 -8.65 6.04
CA ALA A 52 5.43 -9.06 4.95
C ALA A 52 5.26 -8.17 3.72
N TYR A 53 4.04 -7.71 3.43
CA TYR A 53 3.79 -6.75 2.35
C TYR A 53 4.50 -5.41 2.62
N PHE A 54 4.36 -4.84 3.83
CA PHE A 54 5.07 -3.61 4.19
C PHE A 54 6.60 -3.75 4.12
N VAL A 55 7.13 -4.94 4.42
CA VAL A 55 8.58 -5.21 4.38
C VAL A 55 9.10 -5.51 2.98
N LEU A 56 8.35 -6.23 2.14
CA LEU A 56 8.75 -6.63 0.79
C LEU A 56 8.49 -5.54 -0.25
N PHE A 57 7.53 -4.66 0.01
CA PHE A 57 7.17 -3.55 -0.87
C PHE A 57 7.33 -2.18 -0.19
N PRO A 58 8.51 -1.85 0.39
CA PRO A 58 8.74 -0.55 1.00
C PRO A 58 8.64 0.59 -0.03
N THR A 59 8.82 0.27 -1.31
CA THR A 59 8.75 1.19 -2.45
C THR A 59 7.36 1.39 -3.03
N CYS A 60 6.32 0.67 -2.59
CA CYS A 60 4.97 0.86 -3.15
C CYS A 60 4.34 2.20 -2.70
N PHE A 61 4.81 2.79 -1.60
CA PHE A 61 4.31 4.05 -1.07
C PHE A 61 5.43 4.87 -0.41
N PRO A 62 6.35 5.49 -1.17
CA PRO A 62 7.25 6.50 -0.60
C PRO A 62 6.46 7.69 0.00
N TYR A 63 5.22 7.89 -0.45
CA TYR A 63 4.33 8.97 -0.04
C TYR A 63 3.01 8.36 0.45
N VAL A 64 2.51 8.83 1.60
CA VAL A 64 1.29 8.31 2.24
C VAL A 64 0.18 9.34 2.11
N ASP A 65 -0.81 9.06 1.26
CA ASP A 65 -1.94 9.94 0.94
C ASP A 65 -2.65 10.45 2.22
N LEU A 66 -2.86 9.55 3.19
CA LEU A 66 -3.50 9.84 4.48
C LEU A 66 -2.77 10.88 5.33
N TYR A 67 -1.44 10.93 5.23
CA TYR A 67 -0.64 11.92 5.95
C TYR A 67 -0.53 13.23 5.17
N ILE A 68 -0.53 13.15 3.83
CA ILE A 68 -0.34 14.31 2.97
C ILE A 68 -1.61 15.15 2.90
N ILE A 69 -2.78 14.55 2.71
CA ILE A 69 -4.04 15.28 2.59
C ILE A 69 -4.36 15.98 3.91
N GLY A 70 -4.59 17.30 3.86
CA GLY A 70 -4.84 18.14 5.03
C GLY A 70 -3.58 18.69 5.70
N SER A 71 -2.38 18.27 5.27
CA SER A 71 -1.12 18.81 5.77
C SER A 71 -0.66 20.04 5.01
N THR A 72 0.10 20.89 5.68
CA THR A 72 0.72 22.08 5.11
C THR A 72 1.96 21.74 4.29
N LYS A 73 2.36 22.65 3.39
CA LYS A 73 3.62 22.54 2.63
C LYS A 73 4.84 22.28 3.52
N ALA A 74 4.93 22.95 4.67
CA ALA A 74 6.06 22.83 5.58
C ALA A 74 6.12 21.45 6.26
N GLU A 75 4.98 20.92 6.70
CA GLU A 75 4.89 19.59 7.31
C GLU A 75 5.33 18.50 6.32
N ILE A 76 4.84 18.59 5.08
CA ILE A 76 5.19 17.64 4.02
C ILE A 76 6.69 17.68 3.73
N ILE A 77 7.30 18.87 3.64
CA ILE A 77 8.76 19.01 3.43
C ILE A 77 9.54 18.45 4.62
N SER A 78 9.05 18.62 5.85
CA SER A 78 9.74 18.11 7.04
C SER A 78 9.82 16.58 7.08
N VAL A 79 8.84 15.89 6.51
CA VAL A 79 8.77 14.42 6.50
C VAL A 79 9.40 13.82 5.27
N TYR A 80 9.14 14.41 4.10
CA TYR A 80 9.53 13.83 2.81
C TYR A 80 10.74 14.52 2.15
N GLY A 81 11.23 15.61 2.72
CA GLY A 81 12.30 16.43 2.16
C GLY A 81 11.81 17.43 1.12
N GLU A 82 12.74 18.11 0.45
CA GLU A 82 12.39 19.06 -0.62
C GLU A 82 11.87 18.31 -1.86
N PRO A 83 10.80 18.80 -2.51
CA PRO A 83 10.26 18.21 -3.71
C PRO A 83 11.19 18.40 -4.92
N ASN A 84 11.14 17.47 -5.88
CA ASN A 84 11.85 17.58 -7.16
C ASN A 84 11.33 18.74 -8.00
N TYR A 85 10.00 18.96 -7.97
CA TYR A 85 9.34 20.08 -8.64
C TYR A 85 8.54 20.91 -7.64
N LYS A 86 8.72 22.22 -7.69
CA LYS A 86 8.06 23.17 -6.79
C LYS A 86 7.36 24.24 -7.59
N PHE A 87 6.07 24.05 -7.82
CA PHE A 87 5.18 25.07 -8.35
C PHE A 87 4.41 25.74 -7.21
N ARG A 88 3.70 26.84 -7.54
CA ARG A 88 2.96 27.63 -6.54
C ARG A 88 1.90 26.80 -5.81
N GLU A 89 1.21 25.93 -6.54
CA GLU A 89 0.07 25.14 -6.06
C GLU A 89 0.32 23.63 -6.18
N GLU A 90 1.51 23.21 -6.58
CA GLU A 90 1.81 21.80 -6.85
C GLU A 90 3.26 21.45 -6.51
N TYR A 91 3.46 20.38 -5.73
CA TYR A 91 4.77 19.80 -5.45
C TYR A 91 4.87 18.41 -6.10
N GLY A 92 5.96 18.15 -6.80
CA GLY A 92 6.24 16.86 -7.45
C GLY A 92 7.41 16.15 -6.79
N TYR A 93 7.20 14.91 -6.36
CA TYR A 93 8.23 14.06 -5.78
C TYR A 93 8.50 12.84 -6.65
N PHE A 94 9.76 12.52 -6.90
CA PHE A 94 10.14 11.39 -7.75
C PHE A 94 9.87 10.06 -7.04
N ILE A 95 9.06 9.19 -7.66
CA ILE A 95 8.73 7.86 -7.13
C ILE A 95 9.67 6.80 -7.70
N GLY A 96 10.06 6.96 -8.96
CA GLY A 96 10.86 5.97 -9.67
C GLY A 96 10.63 6.00 -11.16
N LYS A 97 11.38 5.15 -11.87
CA LYS A 97 11.15 4.88 -13.29
C LYS A 97 10.18 3.72 -13.43
N ASP A 98 9.33 3.80 -14.45
CA ASP A 98 8.57 2.62 -14.87
C ASP A 98 9.52 1.60 -15.50
N ASN A 99 9.94 0.68 -14.64
CA ASN A 99 10.80 -0.43 -14.99
C ASN A 99 9.99 -1.62 -15.54
N GLY A 100 8.69 -1.46 -15.81
CA GLY A 100 7.80 -2.53 -16.23
C GLY A 100 7.39 -3.45 -15.08
N PHE A 101 7.26 -2.92 -13.85
CA PHE A 101 6.85 -3.73 -12.68
C PHE A 101 5.47 -4.39 -12.86
N PHE A 102 4.64 -3.87 -13.77
CA PHE A 102 3.38 -4.48 -14.24
C PHE A 102 3.39 -4.89 -15.73
N GLY A 103 4.57 -5.20 -16.29
CA GLY A 103 4.73 -6.12 -17.43
C GLY A 103 4.06 -5.81 -18.77
N LEU A 104 3.38 -4.67 -18.97
CA LEU A 104 2.59 -4.47 -20.20
C LEU A 104 3.08 -3.35 -21.13
N MET A 105 3.75 -2.31 -20.64
CA MET A 105 4.46 -1.36 -21.52
C MET A 105 5.64 -0.74 -20.77
N LYS A 106 6.87 -0.99 -21.25
CA LYS A 106 8.09 -0.43 -20.68
C LYS A 106 8.30 0.97 -21.26
N SER A 107 7.82 2.00 -20.58
CA SER A 107 7.93 3.36 -21.11
C SER A 107 9.25 4.05 -20.77
N ASN A 108 10.03 3.53 -19.80
CA ASN A 108 11.19 4.22 -19.21
C ASN A 108 10.90 5.65 -18.71
N ASN A 109 9.63 6.03 -18.56
CA ASN A 109 9.24 7.35 -18.11
C ASN A 109 9.48 7.47 -16.60
N ASP A 110 9.89 8.68 -16.20
CA ASP A 110 9.96 9.07 -14.81
C ASP A 110 8.53 9.28 -14.26
N PHE A 111 8.23 8.59 -13.17
CA PHE A 111 6.96 8.73 -12.45
C PHE A 111 7.15 9.61 -11.21
N TYR A 112 6.23 10.56 -11.08
CA TYR A 112 6.19 11.51 -9.99
C TYR A 112 4.89 11.40 -9.21
N TYR A 113 5.00 11.75 -7.93
CA TYR A 113 3.92 11.92 -6.99
C TYR A 113 3.64 13.41 -6.87
N TYR A 114 2.54 13.86 -7.44
CA TYR A 114 2.11 15.25 -7.43
C TYR A 114 1.17 15.50 -6.25
N ILE A 115 1.41 16.57 -5.52
CA ILE A 115 0.60 17.02 -4.39
C ILE A 115 0.06 18.40 -4.76
N TYR A 116 -1.26 18.53 -4.82
CA TYR A 116 -1.94 19.78 -5.12
C TYR A 116 -2.41 20.47 -3.84
N PHE A 117 -2.13 21.75 -3.75
CA PHE A 117 -2.45 22.59 -2.61
C PHE A 117 -3.62 23.50 -2.92
N ASP A 118 -4.43 23.77 -1.90
CA ASP A 118 -5.44 24.83 -1.96
C ASP A 118 -4.80 26.23 -1.79
N GLU A 119 -5.63 27.27 -1.85
CA GLU A 119 -5.22 28.66 -1.69
C GLU A 119 -4.58 28.94 -0.30
N ASN A 120 -4.90 28.12 0.70
CA ASN A 120 -4.35 28.22 2.05
C ASN A 120 -3.01 27.47 2.20
N GLY A 121 -2.55 26.78 1.15
CA GLY A 121 -1.32 25.99 1.19
C GLY A 121 -1.47 24.64 1.88
N ILE A 122 -2.70 24.13 2.00
CA ILE A 122 -3.05 22.82 2.54
C ILE A 122 -3.22 21.84 1.38
N ALA A 123 -2.62 20.66 1.48
CA ALA A 123 -2.73 19.64 0.45
C ALA A 123 -4.16 19.11 0.36
N LYS A 124 -4.76 19.23 -0.84
CA LYS A 124 -6.15 18.86 -1.12
C LYS A 124 -6.26 17.52 -1.85
N SER A 125 -5.35 17.26 -2.79
CA SER A 125 -5.35 16.05 -3.59
C SER A 125 -3.93 15.64 -3.96
N VAL A 126 -3.80 14.36 -4.33
CA VAL A 126 -2.55 13.75 -4.73
C VAL A 126 -2.77 12.92 -5.99
N GLU A 127 -1.84 12.99 -6.94
CA GLU A 127 -1.91 12.23 -8.18
C GLU A 127 -0.56 11.60 -8.51
N LYS A 128 -0.59 10.44 -9.17
CA LYS A 128 0.60 9.78 -9.70
C LYS A 128 0.60 9.95 -11.20
N GLY A 129 1.65 10.55 -11.74
CA GLY A 129 1.72 10.91 -13.14
C GLY A 129 3.12 10.80 -13.72
N ILE A 130 3.19 10.79 -15.04
CA ILE A 130 4.42 11.09 -15.77
C ILE A 130 4.72 12.58 -15.66
N GLN A 131 5.98 12.96 -15.92
CA GLN A 131 6.38 14.36 -15.92
C GLN A 131 5.44 15.23 -16.76
N LEU A 132 4.80 16.22 -16.14
CA LEU A 132 3.97 17.20 -16.83
C LEU A 132 4.88 18.11 -17.68
N GLY A 133 4.62 18.18 -19.00
CA GLY A 133 5.27 19.11 -19.93
C GLY A 133 6.33 18.53 -20.88
N GLY A 134 6.11 17.32 -21.42
CA GLY A 134 6.86 16.80 -22.57
C GLY A 134 6.30 17.28 -23.90
#